data_AF-K2A3D9-F1
#
_entry.id   AF-K2A3D9-F1
#
_cell.length_a   1.000
_cell.length_b   1.000
_cell.length_c   1.000
_cell.angle_alpha   90.00
_cell.angle_beta   90.00
_cell.angle_gamma   90.00
#
_symmetry.space_group_name_H-M   'P 1'
#
loop_
_entity.id
_entity.type
_entity.pdbx_description
1 polymer ?
#
loop_
_entity_poly.entity_id
_entity_poly.type
_entity_poly.pdbx_seq_one_letter_code
_entity_poly.pdbx_strand_id
1 'polypeptide(L)' 'MCYNCGCGVPDDDMGKKPIHEGGGSLVESDFVHMAKEWGMSVGETKKEVLKTLKKQVEK' A
#
# COMPACT_ATOMS: atom_id res chain seq x y z
N MET A 1 18.95 -3.34 -18.04
CA MET A 1 18.10 -2.14 -17.89
C MET A 1 17.77 -1.99 -16.42
N CYS A 2 18.36 -1.01 -15.74
CA CYS A 2 18.04 -0.70 -14.33
C CYS A 2 16.82 0.22 -14.29
N TYR A 3 15.64 -0.34 -14.55
CA TYR A 3 14.41 0.38 -14.31
C TYR A 3 14.26 0.54 -12.79
N ASN A 4 14.11 1.78 -12.33
CA ASN A 4 13.77 2.11 -10.95
C ASN A 4 14.92 1.98 -9.92
N CYS A 5 16.18 2.21 -10.29
CA CYS A 5 17.32 2.18 -9.35
C CYS A 5 17.70 3.52 -8.70
N GLY A 6 17.09 4.66 -9.08
CA GLY A 6 17.23 5.95 -8.37
C GLY A 6 18.67 6.41 -8.09
N CYS A 7 19.63 5.78 -8.76
CA CYS A 7 21.04 6.10 -8.68
C CYS A 7 21.24 7.45 -9.37
N GLY A 8 21.05 8.54 -8.61
CA GLY A 8 21.31 9.90 -9.07
C GLY A 8 20.27 10.95 -8.70
N VAL A 9 19.14 10.59 -8.07
CA VAL A 9 18.12 11.57 -7.66
C VAL A 9 17.95 11.50 -6.13
N PRO A 10 18.39 12.53 -5.37
CA PRO A 10 18.38 12.51 -3.91
C PRO A 10 16.99 12.25 -3.29
N ASP A 11 15.93 12.65 -4.00
CA ASP A 11 14.54 12.59 -3.56
C ASP A 11 13.71 11.52 -4.30
N ASP A 12 14.34 10.66 -5.11
CA ASP A 12 13.64 9.53 -5.73
C ASP A 12 13.51 8.41 -4.69
N ASP A 13 12.27 8.23 -4.25
CA ASP A 13 11.92 7.23 -3.25
C ASP A 13 11.86 5.81 -3.83
N MET A 14 12.20 5.62 -5.12
CA MET A 14 12.32 4.31 -5.75
C MET A 14 10.99 3.57 -5.82
N GLY A 15 9.88 4.30 -5.87
CA GLY A 15 8.53 3.72 -5.81
C GLY A 15 8.15 3.23 -4.42
N LYS A 16 8.83 3.69 -3.35
CA LYS A 16 8.47 3.37 -1.96
C LYS A 16 7.28 4.19 -1.44
N LYS A 17 6.69 5.06 -2.25
CA LYS A 17 5.46 5.81 -1.94
C LYS A 17 4.30 4.88 -1.57
N PRO A 18 3.27 5.43 -0.87
CA PRO A 18 2.01 4.74 -0.65
C PRO A 18 1.39 4.27 -1.97
N ILE A 19 0.69 3.15 -1.95
CA ILE A 19 0.04 2.58 -3.15
C ILE A 19 -1.00 3.53 -3.74
N HIS A 20 -1.80 4.19 -2.90
CA HIS A 20 -2.83 5.13 -3.35
C HIS A 20 -2.27 6.40 -4.01
N GLU A 21 -0.98 6.67 -3.86
CA GLU A 21 -0.25 7.76 -4.52
C GLU A 21 0.51 7.28 -5.77
N GLY A 22 0.32 6.02 -6.19
CA GLY A 22 1.02 5.43 -7.33
C GLY A 22 2.39 4.82 -6.98
N GLY A 23 2.71 4.64 -5.70
CA GLY A 23 3.88 3.90 -5.23
C GLY A 23 3.61 2.40 -5.07
N GLY A 24 4.59 1.70 -4.49
CA GLY A 24 4.56 0.25 -4.27
C GLY A 24 4.49 -0.19 -2.81
N SER A 25 4.40 0.73 -1.86
CA SER A 25 4.38 0.41 -0.43
C SER A 25 2.97 0.48 0.12
N LEU A 26 2.50 -0.62 0.74
CA LEU A 26 1.27 -0.58 1.54
C LEU A 26 1.58 -0.01 2.93
N VAL A 27 1.09 1.19 3.22
CA VAL A 27 1.36 1.93 4.47
C VAL A 27 0.06 2.40 5.14
N GLU A 28 0.17 3.04 6.32
CA GLU A 28 -0.99 3.46 7.11
C GLU A 28 -1.96 4.39 6.36
N SER A 29 -1.43 5.31 5.56
CA SER A 29 -2.25 6.23 4.76
C SER A 29 -3.10 5.51 3.71
N ASP A 30 -2.65 4.36 3.19
CA ASP A 30 -3.46 3.52 2.30
C ASP A 30 -4.67 2.96 3.03
N PHE A 31 -4.54 2.55 4.30
CA PHE A 31 -5.68 2.05 5.07
C PHE A 31 -6.69 3.15 5.39
N VAL A 32 -6.24 4.38 5.61
CA VAL A 32 -7.12 5.54 5.76
C VAL A 32 -7.85 5.84 4.45
N HIS A 33 -7.13 5.83 3.32
CA HIS A 33 -7.71 6.01 2.01
C HIS A 33 -8.75 4.92 1.69
N MET A 34 -8.39 3.64 1.86
CA MET A 34 -9.31 2.51 1.67
C MET A 34 -10.54 2.61 2.58
N ALA A 35 -10.37 2.98 3.85
CA ALA A 35 -11.49 3.13 4.78
C ALA A 35 -12.50 4.18 4.31
N LYS A 36 -12.00 5.30 3.77
CA LYS A 36 -12.85 6.35 3.18
C LYS A 36 -13.61 5.85 1.96
N GLU A 37 -12.93 5.20 1.02
CA GLU A 37 -13.53 4.68 -0.21
C GLU A 37 -14.54 3.55 0.07
N TRP A 38 -14.30 2.73 1.08
CA TRP A 38 -15.19 1.62 1.46
C TRP A 38 -16.31 2.04 2.43
N GLY A 39 -16.27 3.27 2.94
CA GLY A 39 -17.23 3.75 3.93
C GLY A 39 -17.16 3.00 5.26
N MET A 40 -15.98 2.54 5.65
CA MET A 40 -15.73 1.75 6.87
C MET A 40 -14.78 2.48 7.81
N SER A 41 -14.64 2.00 9.05
CA SER A 41 -13.55 2.47 9.92
C SER A 41 -12.20 1.93 9.45
N VAL A 42 -11.11 2.63 9.78
CA VAL A 42 -9.73 2.17 9.50
C VAL A 42 -9.46 0.79 10.14
N GLY A 43 -9.98 0.57 11.35
CA GLY A 43 -9.82 -0.70 12.06
C GLY A 43 -10.53 -1.87 11.38
N GLU A 44 -11.75 -1.66 10.88
CA GLU A 44 -12.47 -2.69 10.11
C GLU A 44 -11.81 -2.96 8.76
N THR A 45 -11.36 -1.89 8.09
CA THR A 45 -10.63 -1.98 6.82
C THR A 45 -9.38 -2.86 6.96
N LYS A 46 -8.57 -2.64 8.01
CA LYS A 46 -7.40 -3.49 8.31
C LYS A 46 -7.77 -4.96 8.53
N LYS A 47 -8.89 -5.22 9.23
CA LYS A 47 -9.36 -6.60 9.47
C LYS A 47 -9.78 -7.30 8.18
N GLU A 48 -10.52 -6.62 7.30
CA GLU A 48 -10.94 -7.20 6.01
C GLU A 48 -9.77 -7.39 5.05
N VAL A 49 -8.80 -6.48 5.02
CA VAL A 49 -7.55 -6.66 4.26
C VAL A 49 -6.78 -7.88 4.78
N LEU A 50 -6.58 -8.00 6.10
CA LEU A 50 -5.90 -9.16 6.69
C LEU A 50 -6.60 -10.48 6.34
N LYS A 51 -7.92 -10.53 6.47
CA LYS A 51 -8.74 -11.70 6.12
C LYS A 51 -8.60 -12.08 4.65
N THR A 52 -8.54 -11.10 3.75
CA THR A 52 -8.32 -11.31 2.31
C THR A 52 -6.95 -11.90 2.04
N LEU A 53 -5.90 -11.37 2.68
CA LEU A 53 -4.53 -11.88 2.56
C LEU A 53 -4.42 -13.32 3.06
N LYS A 54 -4.99 -13.63 4.23
CA LYS A 54 -4.98 -14.99 4.79
C LYS A 54 -5.61 -16.02 3.85
N LYS A 55 -6.74 -15.69 3.20
CA LYS A 55 -7.39 -16.57 2.21
C LYS A 55 -6.50 -16.92 1.00
N GLN A 56 -5.50 -16.10 0.69
CA GLN A 56 -4.58 -16.35 -0.42
C GLN A 56 -3.33 -17.10 0.03
N VAL A 57 -2.90 -16.90 1.28
CA VAL A 57 -1.66 -17.49 1.82
C VAL A 57 -1.90 -18.87 2.47
N GLU A 58 -3.07 -19.10 3.06
CA GLU A 58 -3.44 -20.35 3.74
C GLU A 58 -4.14 -21.36 2.81
N LYS A 59 -4.06 -21.14 1.49
CA LYS A 59 -4.53 -22.09 0.46
C LYS A 59 -3.48 -23.15 0.18
#